data_AF-A0A960SJ62-F1
#
_entry.id   AF-A0A960SJ62-F1
#
_cell.length_a   1.000
_cell.length_b   1.000
_cell.length_c   1.000
_cell.angle_alpha   90.00
_cell.angle_beta   90.00
_cell.angle_gamma   90.00
#
_symmetry.space_group_name_H-M   'P 1'
#
loop_
_entity.id
_entity.type
_entity.pdbx_description
1 polymer ?
#
loop_
_entity_poly.entity_id
_entity_poly.type
_entity_poly.pdbx_seq_one_letter_code
_entity_poly.pdbx_strand_id
1 'polypeptide(L)'
;LAFLCIYMGIRTTELYSILPYEVDYEAYTLPHFVTQMQLLMLSALVFFLFLPMLKRTATISLDTDWFYRKGGALFYNLMDKGLNGINAAAHKLFVGGGVKNVAKFAAEGPSHLLLLLMTPYWKAKGKNGQELTELKTQLKKSVDHGSFPIGITAWLSVLVIGLLFFF
;
A
#
# COMPACT_ATOMS: atom_id res chain seq x y z
N LEU A 1 -15.62 17.90 -39.26
CA LEU A 1 -16.45 17.23 -38.24
C LEU A 1 -17.94 17.18 -38.60
N ALA A 2 -18.57 18.30 -38.97
CA ALA A 2 -20.01 18.35 -39.30
C ALA A 2 -20.46 17.38 -40.41
N PHE A 3 -19.64 17.17 -41.45
CA PHE A 3 -19.90 16.20 -42.52
C PHE A 3 -20.11 14.78 -41.97
N LEU A 4 -19.26 14.33 -41.03
CA LEU A 4 -19.35 13.00 -40.46
C LEU A 4 -20.64 12.82 -39.63
N CYS A 5 -21.06 13.85 -38.89
CA CYS A 5 -22.31 13.81 -38.12
C CYS A 5 -23.54 13.67 -39.02
N ILE A 6 -23.59 14.42 -40.13
CA ILE A 6 -24.68 14.34 -41.09
C ILE A 6 -24.67 12.98 -41.80
N TYR A 7 -23.48 12.51 -42.21
CA TYR A 7 -23.31 11.23 -42.87
C TYR A 7 -23.78 10.06 -41.99
N MET A 8 -23.33 10.00 -40.73
CA MET A 8 -23.74 8.94 -39.78
C MET A 8 -25.23 9.02 -39.41
N GLY A 9 -25.81 10.22 -39.38
CA GLY A 9 -27.25 10.40 -39.19
C GLY A 9 -28.05 9.81 -40.34
N ILE A 10 -27.72 10.17 -41.58
CA ILE A 10 -28.49 9.74 -42.77
C ILE A 10 -28.26 8.24 -43.08
N ARG A 11 -27.03 7.73 -42.90
CA ARG A 11 -26.64 6.36 -43.26
C ARG A 11 -26.44 5.46 -42.03
N THR A 12 -27.52 5.18 -41.32
CA THR A 12 -27.51 4.33 -40.11
C THR A 12 -27.19 2.86 -40.40
N THR A 13 -27.57 2.35 -41.58
CA THR A 13 -27.34 0.94 -41.98
C THR A 13 -25.85 0.58 -42.03
N GLU A 14 -25.00 1.49 -42.51
CA GLU A 14 -23.56 1.27 -42.57
C GLU A 14 -22.96 1.14 -41.17
N LEU A 15 -23.47 1.92 -40.21
CA LEU A 15 -23.06 1.81 -38.82
C LEU A 15 -23.47 0.47 -38.22
N TYR A 16 -24.68 -0.02 -38.55
CA TYR A 16 -25.18 -1.30 -38.04
C TYR A 16 -24.44 -2.51 -38.63
N SER A 17 -23.93 -2.40 -39.86
CA SER A 17 -23.14 -3.47 -40.50
C SER A 17 -21.81 -3.80 -39.80
N ILE A 18 -21.31 -2.88 -38.96
CA ILE A 18 -20.07 -3.07 -38.21
C ILE A 18 -20.33 -3.88 -36.93
N LEU A 19 -21.58 -3.99 -36.48
CA LEU A 19 -21.89 -4.72 -35.26
C LEU A 19 -21.68 -6.22 -35.48
N PRO A 20 -21.10 -6.92 -34.48
CA PRO A 20 -20.84 -8.36 -34.57
C PRO A 20 -22.10 -9.24 -34.51
N TYR A 21 -23.26 -8.65 -34.19
CA TYR A 21 -24.55 -9.33 -34.10
C TYR A 21 -25.58 -8.58 -34.94
N GLU A 22 -26.50 -9.32 -35.56
CA GLU A 22 -27.58 -8.74 -36.34
C GLU A 22 -28.56 -7.97 -35.44
N VAL A 23 -28.87 -6.74 -35.86
CA VAL A 23 -29.84 -5.86 -35.19
C VAL A 23 -30.84 -5.40 -36.24
N ASP A 24 -32.07 -5.91 -36.15
CA ASP A 24 -33.19 -5.45 -36.97
C ASP A 24 -33.83 -4.22 -36.33
N TYR A 25 -33.24 -3.05 -36.58
CA TYR A 25 -33.72 -1.78 -36.04
C TYR A 25 -33.87 -0.71 -37.13
N GLU A 26 -35.12 -0.30 -37.35
CA GLU A 26 -35.45 0.78 -38.28
C GLU A 26 -35.51 2.13 -37.56
N ALA A 27 -34.42 2.91 -37.65
CA ALA A 27 -34.32 4.21 -36.99
C ALA A 27 -35.32 5.27 -37.50
N TYR A 28 -35.78 5.14 -38.75
CA TYR A 28 -36.60 6.14 -39.45
C TYR A 28 -38.01 5.63 -39.76
N THR A 29 -38.77 5.30 -38.72
CA THR A 29 -40.18 4.96 -38.88
C THR A 29 -41.08 6.13 -38.50
N LEU A 30 -42.29 6.17 -39.08
CA LEU A 30 -43.27 7.22 -38.79
C LEU A 30 -43.60 7.33 -37.29
N PRO A 31 -43.83 6.24 -36.54
CA PRO A 31 -44.11 6.34 -35.11
C PRO A 31 -42.99 7.02 -34.34
N HIS A 32 -41.72 6.66 -34.61
CA HIS A 32 -40.57 7.26 -33.94
C HIS A 32 -40.51 8.76 -34.21
N PHE A 33 -40.67 9.17 -35.48
CA PHE A 33 -40.64 10.59 -35.83
C PHE A 33 -41.77 11.39 -35.16
N VAL A 34 -42.99 10.87 -35.18
CA VAL A 34 -44.16 11.54 -34.57
C VAL A 34 -43.97 11.69 -33.07
N THR A 35 -43.51 10.64 -32.37
CA THR A 35 -43.24 10.72 -30.93
C THR A 35 -42.17 11.76 -30.60
N GLN A 36 -41.07 11.83 -31.37
CA GLN A 36 -40.04 12.84 -31.14
C GLN A 36 -40.56 14.26 -31.40
N MET A 37 -41.34 14.46 -32.47
CA MET A 37 -41.99 15.75 -32.74
C MET A 37 -42.97 16.14 -31.63
N GLN A 38 -43.75 15.20 -31.10
CA GLN A 38 -44.65 15.43 -29.97
C GLN A 38 -43.89 15.86 -28.71
N LEU A 39 -42.79 15.19 -28.37
CA LEU A 39 -41.94 15.55 -27.23
C LEU A 39 -41.32 16.94 -27.38
N LEU A 40 -40.86 17.29 -28.58
CA LEU A 40 -40.31 18.62 -28.88
C LEU A 40 -41.39 19.71 -28.80
N MET A 41 -42.56 19.49 -29.39
CA MET A 41 -43.67 20.44 -29.34
C MET A 41 -44.17 20.65 -27.92
N LEU A 42 -44.29 19.58 -27.12
CA LEU A 42 -44.70 19.66 -25.73
C LEU A 42 -43.64 20.38 -24.88
N SER A 43 -42.35 20.08 -25.09
CA SER A 43 -41.26 20.75 -24.38
C SER A 43 -41.20 22.24 -24.71
N ALA A 44 -41.40 22.60 -25.98
CA ALA A 44 -41.50 23.98 -26.41
C ALA A 44 -42.70 24.68 -25.75
N LEU A 45 -43.88 24.04 -25.72
CA LEU A 45 -45.08 24.55 -25.06
C LEU A 45 -44.84 24.81 -23.57
N VAL A 46 -44.26 23.85 -22.85
CA VAL A 46 -43.91 24.00 -21.42
C VAL A 46 -42.90 25.13 -21.25
N PHE A 47 -41.86 25.20 -22.07
CA PHE A 47 -40.89 26.29 -22.03
C PHE A 47 -41.55 27.67 -22.20
N PHE A 48 -42.45 27.82 -23.19
CA PHE A 48 -43.21 29.06 -23.41
C PHE A 48 -44.13 29.40 -22.22
N LEU A 49 -44.78 28.41 -21.62
CA LEU A 49 -45.61 28.58 -20.44
C LEU A 49 -44.80 29.06 -19.22
N PHE A 50 -43.57 28.54 -19.05
CA PHE A 50 -42.69 28.84 -17.92
C PHE A 50 -41.74 30.03 -18.16
N LEU A 51 -41.81 30.72 -19.30
CA LEU A 51 -41.02 31.94 -19.57
C LEU A 51 -41.02 32.97 -18.44
N PRO A 52 -42.14 33.24 -17.72
CA PRO A 52 -42.13 34.20 -16.61
C PRO A 52 -41.23 33.77 -15.45
N MET A 53 -41.09 32.46 -15.21
CA MET A 53 -40.28 31.89 -14.13
C MET A 53 -38.81 31.73 -14.51
N LEU A 54 -38.51 31.63 -15.81
CA LEU A 54 -37.16 31.48 -16.35
C LEU A 54 -36.40 32.81 -16.47
N LYS A 55 -36.93 33.90 -15.91
CA LYS A 55 -36.24 35.19 -15.86
C LYS A 55 -34.93 35.06 -15.07
N ARG A 56 -33.88 35.73 -15.57
CA ARG A 56 -32.56 35.74 -14.94
C ARG A 56 -32.63 36.45 -13.59
N THR A 57 -32.63 35.69 -12.50
CA THR A 57 -32.37 36.20 -11.16
C THR A 57 -30.85 36.34 -10.96
N ALA A 58 -30.41 37.38 -10.25
CA ALA A 58 -29.00 37.57 -9.91
C ALA A 58 -28.55 36.57 -8.82
N THR A 59 -28.48 35.29 -9.18
CA THR A 59 -28.08 34.20 -8.31
C THR A 59 -26.68 33.72 -8.68
N ILE A 60 -25.88 33.39 -7.68
CA ILE A 60 -24.58 32.75 -7.89
C ILE A 60 -24.84 31.27 -8.18
N SER A 61 -24.48 30.81 -9.38
CA SER A 61 -24.49 29.38 -9.73
C SER A 61 -23.32 28.70 -9.04
N LEU A 62 -23.58 27.84 -8.07
CA LEU A 62 -22.53 27.06 -7.41
C LEU A 62 -22.37 25.72 -8.12
N ASP A 63 -21.25 25.56 -8.84
CA ASP A 63 -20.95 24.30 -9.50
C ASP A 63 -20.71 23.18 -8.48
N THR A 64 -21.46 22.09 -8.59
CA THR A 64 -21.26 20.90 -7.76
C THR A 64 -19.88 20.28 -7.98
N ASP A 65 -19.31 20.49 -9.17
CA ASP A 65 -17.94 20.11 -9.54
C ASP A 65 -16.88 20.69 -8.59
N TRP A 66 -17.17 21.83 -7.93
CA TRP A 66 -16.26 22.41 -6.93
C TRP A 66 -16.04 21.45 -5.75
N PHE A 67 -17.09 20.77 -5.28
CA PHE A 67 -17.00 19.84 -4.15
C PHE A 67 -16.13 18.64 -4.49
N TYR A 68 -16.33 18.04 -5.66
CA TYR A 68 -15.49 16.93 -6.10
C TYR A 68 -14.03 17.36 -6.31
N ARG A 69 -13.81 18.49 -6.99
CA ARG A 69 -12.47 18.97 -7.35
C ARG A 69 -11.66 19.40 -6.13
N LYS A 70 -12.26 20.11 -5.17
CA LYS A 70 -11.58 20.53 -3.94
C LYS A 70 -11.57 19.43 -2.89
N GLY A 71 -12.65 18.67 -2.75
CA GLY A 71 -12.74 17.54 -1.83
C GLY A 71 -11.77 16.42 -2.18
N GLY A 72 -11.66 16.07 -3.46
CA GLY A 72 -10.69 15.08 -3.94
C GLY A 72 -9.25 15.50 -3.69
N ALA A 73 -8.92 16.77 -3.94
CA ALA A 73 -7.58 17.30 -3.62
C ALA A 73 -7.29 17.28 -2.11
N LEU A 74 -8.26 17.63 -1.27
CA LEU A 74 -8.12 17.55 0.19
C LEU A 74 -7.91 16.10 0.64
N PHE A 75 -8.73 15.18 0.15
CA PHE A 75 -8.65 13.75 0.46
C PHE A 75 -7.29 13.16 0.08
N TYR A 76 -6.82 13.44 -1.14
CA TYR A 76 -5.50 13.01 -1.60
C TYR A 76 -4.40 13.49 -0.66
N ASN A 77 -4.40 14.78 -0.31
CA ASN A 77 -3.38 15.34 0.59
C ASN A 77 -3.44 14.75 2.01
N LEU A 78 -4.64 14.43 2.51
CA LEU A 78 -4.80 13.78 3.82
C LEU A 78 -4.29 12.34 3.79
N MET A 79 -4.65 11.58 2.77
CA MET A 79 -4.20 10.20 2.60
C MET A 79 -2.69 10.13 2.39
N ASP A 80 -2.14 10.97 1.53
CA ASP A 80 -0.70 11.03 1.27
C ASP A 80 0.09 11.32 2.56
N LYS A 81 -0.29 12.34 3.31
CA LYS A 81 0.36 12.66 4.59
C LYS A 81 0.17 11.58 5.65
N GLY A 82 -1.04 11.02 5.75
CA GLY A 82 -1.36 9.98 6.73
C GLY A 82 -0.58 8.69 6.47
N LEU A 83 -0.68 8.15 5.25
CA LEU A 83 -0.03 6.90 4.86
C LEU A 83 1.49 7.04 4.87
N ASN A 84 2.05 8.14 4.35
CA ASN A 84 3.50 8.36 4.41
C ASN A 84 3.97 8.57 5.85
N GLY A 85 3.17 9.21 6.71
CA GLY A 85 3.47 9.34 8.13
C GLY A 85 3.53 7.98 8.85
N ILE A 86 2.54 7.12 8.59
CA ILE A 86 2.52 5.74 9.11
C ILE A 86 3.71 4.95 8.59
N ASN A 87 4.01 5.05 7.30
CA ASN A 87 5.16 4.37 6.69
C ASN A 87 6.48 4.84 7.31
N ALA A 88 6.66 6.14 7.52
CA ALA A 88 7.85 6.70 8.16
C ALA A 88 7.99 6.24 9.62
N ALA A 89 6.88 6.19 10.38
CA ALA A 89 6.86 5.69 11.74
C ALA A 89 7.22 4.19 11.80
N ALA A 90 6.61 3.38 10.93
CA ALA A 90 6.90 1.96 10.80
C ALA A 90 8.38 1.74 10.45
N HIS A 91 8.90 2.46 9.46
CA HIS A 91 10.31 2.37 9.07
C HIS A 91 11.26 2.73 10.22
N LYS A 92 10.96 3.79 10.99
CA LYS A 92 11.76 4.19 12.15
C LYS A 92 11.74 3.14 13.27
N LEU A 93 10.58 2.57 13.56
CA LEU A 93 10.41 1.55 14.59
C LEU A 93 11.06 0.22 14.20
N PHE A 94 10.78 -0.27 12.99
CA PHE A 94 11.27 -1.56 12.51
C PHE A 94 12.76 -1.51 12.14
N VAL A 95 13.17 -0.60 11.25
CA VAL A 95 14.55 -0.57 10.73
C VAL A 95 15.48 0.13 11.72
N GLY A 96 15.06 1.26 12.28
CA GLY A 96 15.88 2.04 13.20
C GLY A 96 16.06 1.39 14.57
N GLY A 97 14.99 0.78 15.11
CA GLY A 97 14.98 0.17 16.44
C GLY A 97 15.08 -1.35 16.40
N GLY A 98 14.10 -2.01 15.77
CA GLY A 98 13.96 -3.46 15.79
C GLY A 98 15.16 -4.20 15.17
N VAL A 99 15.50 -3.89 13.92
CA VAL A 99 16.62 -4.54 13.22
C VAL A 99 17.94 -4.26 13.92
N LYS A 100 18.15 -3.03 14.42
CA LYS A 100 19.39 -2.68 15.14
C LYS A 100 19.52 -3.44 16.46
N ASN A 101 18.44 -3.60 17.21
CA ASN A 101 18.44 -4.38 18.45
C ASN A 101 18.63 -5.88 18.19
N VAL A 102 17.99 -6.42 17.16
CA VAL A 102 18.17 -7.82 16.75
C VAL A 102 19.60 -8.07 16.27
N ALA A 103 20.15 -7.16 15.46
CA ALA A 103 21.54 -7.25 15.00
C ALA A 103 22.53 -7.16 16.18
N LYS A 104 22.27 -6.26 17.13
CA LYS A 104 23.12 -6.11 18.33
C LYS A 104 23.02 -7.32 19.25
N PHE A 105 21.82 -7.88 19.45
CA PHE A 105 21.62 -9.13 20.17
C PHE A 105 22.32 -10.32 19.49
N ALA A 106 22.23 -10.44 18.17
CA ALA A 106 22.90 -11.51 17.43
C ALA A 106 24.43 -11.41 17.51
N ALA A 107 24.98 -10.18 17.49
CA ALA A 107 26.42 -9.95 17.59
C ALA A 107 26.97 -10.10 19.03
N GLU A 108 26.30 -9.51 20.02
CA GLU A 108 26.81 -9.43 21.39
C GLU A 108 26.29 -10.58 22.29
N GLY A 109 25.14 -11.16 21.96
CA GLY A 109 24.48 -12.23 22.73
C GLY A 109 25.33 -13.49 22.95
N PRO A 110 25.99 -14.04 21.91
CA PRO A 110 26.86 -15.20 22.07
C PRO A 110 28.01 -14.93 23.05
N SER A 111 28.60 -13.73 22.99
CA SER A 111 29.72 -13.33 23.85
C SER A 111 29.29 -13.20 25.32
N HIS A 112 28.12 -12.62 25.57
CA HIS A 112 27.58 -12.47 26.92
C HIS A 112 27.16 -13.81 27.53
N LEU A 113 26.54 -14.69 26.74
CA LEU A 113 26.13 -16.02 27.20
C LEU A 113 27.34 -16.89 27.55
N LEU A 114 28.38 -16.87 26.70
CA LEU A 114 29.63 -17.58 26.96
C LEU A 114 30.36 -17.05 28.20
N LEU A 115 30.42 -15.74 28.39
CA LEU A 115 30.99 -15.15 29.60
C LEU A 115 30.19 -15.54 30.84
N LEU A 116 28.85 -15.55 30.77
CA LEU A 116 27.99 -15.94 31.89
C LEU A 116 28.12 -17.42 32.26
N LEU A 117 28.30 -18.31 31.28
CA LEU A 117 28.53 -19.75 31.52
C LEU A 117 29.95 -20.07 31.99
N MET A 118 30.97 -19.40 31.43
CA MET A 118 32.37 -19.69 31.74
C MET A 118 32.84 -19.05 33.05
N THR A 119 32.24 -17.93 33.49
CA THR A 119 32.61 -17.26 34.73
C THR A 119 32.41 -18.08 36.01
N PRO A 120 31.29 -18.78 36.25
CA PRO A 120 31.15 -19.65 37.42
C PRO A 120 32.10 -20.85 37.33
N TYR A 121 32.35 -21.38 36.13
CA TYR A 121 33.31 -22.46 35.91
C TYR A 121 34.75 -22.06 36.26
N TRP A 122 35.21 -20.90 35.80
CA TRP A 122 36.57 -20.41 36.11
C TRP A 122 36.72 -19.97 37.57
N LYS A 123 35.66 -19.45 38.20
CA LYS A 123 35.64 -19.19 39.66
C LYS A 123 35.71 -20.48 40.46
N ALA A 124 34.96 -21.51 40.07
CA ALA A 124 34.97 -22.82 40.73
C ALA A 124 36.33 -23.53 40.60
N LYS A 125 37.09 -23.24 39.53
CA LYS A 125 38.46 -23.74 39.33
C LYS A 125 39.54 -22.93 40.07
N GLY A 126 39.17 -21.94 40.89
CA GLY A 126 40.09 -21.22 41.77
C GLY A 126 40.96 -20.16 41.11
N LYS A 127 40.65 -19.71 39.88
CA LYS A 127 41.41 -18.64 39.22
C LYS A 127 41.10 -17.26 39.82
N ASN A 128 42.13 -16.61 40.37
CA ASN A 128 42.06 -15.30 41.03
C ASN A 128 41.92 -14.13 40.02
N GLY A 129 41.43 -13.00 40.54
CA GLY A 129 40.80 -11.90 39.79
C GLY A 129 41.55 -11.30 38.59
N GLN A 130 42.90 -11.31 38.54
CA GLN A 130 43.67 -10.79 37.40
C GLN A 130 43.63 -11.73 36.18
N GLU A 131 43.91 -13.02 36.36
CA GLU A 131 43.84 -14.02 35.28
C GLU A 131 42.40 -14.20 34.73
N LEU A 132 41.40 -14.07 35.60
CA LEU A 132 39.99 -14.13 35.19
C LEU A 132 39.64 -12.97 34.26
N THR A 133 40.24 -11.81 34.48
CA THR A 133 39.99 -10.61 33.66
C THR A 133 40.68 -10.73 32.31
N GLU A 134 41.90 -11.28 32.26
CA GLU A 134 42.57 -11.61 31.00
C GLU A 134 41.81 -12.66 30.20
N LEU A 135 41.34 -13.75 30.83
CA LEU A 135 40.56 -14.78 30.14
C LEU A 135 39.25 -14.23 29.58
N LYS A 136 38.54 -13.37 30.32
CA LYS A 136 37.33 -12.69 29.82
C LYS A 136 37.63 -11.83 28.60
N THR A 137 38.76 -11.13 28.62
CA THR A 137 39.17 -10.21 27.54
C THR A 137 39.60 -10.98 26.30
N GLN A 138 40.35 -12.06 26.46
CA GLN A 138 40.72 -12.96 25.37
C GLN A 138 39.51 -13.68 24.78
N LEU A 139 38.59 -14.18 25.62
CA LEU A 139 37.37 -14.84 25.14
C LEU A 139 36.51 -13.88 24.32
N LYS A 140 36.34 -12.63 24.78
CA LYS A 140 35.60 -11.60 24.02
C LYS A 140 36.24 -11.34 22.66
N LYS A 141 37.57 -11.22 22.62
CA LYS A 141 38.35 -11.02 21.38
C LYS A 141 38.26 -12.21 20.43
N SER A 142 38.25 -13.43 20.94
CA SER A 142 38.10 -14.66 20.14
C SER A 142 36.68 -14.84 19.58
N VAL A 143 35.66 -14.40 20.31
CA VAL A 143 34.26 -14.38 19.84
C VAL A 143 34.06 -13.32 18.75
N ASP A 144 34.67 -12.13 18.89
CA ASP A 144 34.63 -11.08 17.87
C ASP A 144 35.28 -11.51 16.55
N HIS A 145 36.25 -12.44 16.59
CA HIS A 145 36.87 -13.05 15.40
C HIS A 145 36.11 -14.28 14.85
N GLY A 146 34.96 -14.64 15.45
CA GLY A 146 34.18 -15.83 15.06
C GLY A 146 34.87 -17.17 15.38
N SER A 147 36.04 -17.14 16.02
CA SER A 147 36.84 -18.31 16.36
C SER A 147 36.45 -18.80 17.76
N PHE A 148 35.37 -19.55 17.84
CA PHE A 148 35.05 -20.28 19.07
C PHE A 148 35.98 -21.50 19.20
N PRO A 149 36.51 -21.80 20.41
CA PRO A 149 37.31 -23.00 20.61
C PRO A 149 36.47 -24.23 20.24
N ILE A 150 36.96 -25.01 19.29
CA ILE A 150 36.27 -26.12 18.60
C ILE A 150 35.62 -27.13 19.57
N GLY A 151 36.21 -27.30 20.77
CA GLY A 151 35.65 -28.18 21.80
C GLY A 151 34.33 -27.71 22.40
N ILE A 152 34.09 -26.40 22.53
CA ILE A 152 32.87 -25.86 23.14
C ILE A 152 31.71 -25.89 22.14
N THR A 153 31.97 -25.55 20.88
CA THR A 153 30.94 -25.61 19.82
C THR A 153 30.51 -27.04 19.54
N ALA A 154 31.44 -27.99 19.49
CA ALA A 154 31.10 -29.40 19.32
C ALA A 154 30.21 -29.93 20.46
N TRP A 155 30.54 -29.60 21.72
CA TRP A 155 29.74 -30.00 22.87
C TRP A 155 28.33 -29.41 22.83
N LEU A 156 28.21 -28.12 22.48
CA LEU A 156 26.93 -27.42 22.41
C LEU A 156 26.06 -27.92 21.24
N SER A 157 26.67 -28.24 20.09
CA SER A 157 25.98 -28.90 18.97
C SER A 157 25.44 -30.27 19.35
N VAL A 158 26.24 -31.10 20.05
CA VAL A 158 25.77 -32.41 20.53
C VAL A 158 24.61 -32.27 21.52
N LEU A 159 24.66 -31.25 22.39
CA LEU A 159 23.62 -30.99 23.38
C LEU A 159 22.31 -30.52 22.72
N VAL A 160 22.39 -29.60 21.75
CA VAL A 160 21.22 -29.14 20.97
C VAL A 160 20.60 -30.30 20.20
N ILE A 161 21.41 -31.11 19.51
CA ILE A 161 20.92 -32.29 18.78
C ILE A 161 20.26 -33.28 19.75
N GLY A 162 20.86 -33.52 20.92
CA GLY A 162 20.31 -34.41 21.94
C GLY A 162 18.97 -33.91 22.50
N LEU A 163 18.83 -32.61 22.73
CA LEU A 163 17.58 -31.99 23.21
C LEU A 163 16.47 -32.04 22.16
N LEU A 164 16.81 -31.84 20.89
CA LEU A 164 15.89 -31.91 19.75
C LEU A 164 15.44 -33.34 19.44
N PHE A 165 16.22 -34.36 19.85
CA PHE A 165 15.85 -35.78 19.69
C PHE A 165 14.98 -36.30 20.85
N PHE A 166 14.99 -35.62 22.00
CA PHE A 166 14.24 -35.99 23.19
C PHE A 166 12.89 -35.26 23.33
N PHE A 167 12.62 -34.29 22.44
CA PHE A 167 11.37 -33.56 22.30
C PHE A 167 10.77 -33.83 20.92
#